data_AF-A0AA39PLM4-F1
#
_entry.id   AF-A0AA39PLM4-F1
#
_cell.length_a   1.000
_cell.length_b   1.000
_cell.length_c   1.000
_cell.angle_alpha   90.00
_cell.angle_beta   90.00
_cell.angle_gamma   90.00
#
_symmetry.space_group_name_H-M   'P 1'
#
loop_
_entity.id
_entity.type
_entity.pdbx_description
1 polymer ?
#
loop_
_entity_poly.entity_id
_entity_poly.type
_entity_poly.pdbx_seq_one_letter_code
_entity_poly.pdbx_strand_id
1 'polypeptide(L)'
;MSPNIVTKLPPEIIEQAIFSLWSLKLTTAERVHLITSSVLVNRAWAELFLRVSWRDVSVPSLSFIVHFRRLLCGEAAITRILNLEQGLPNVLCRSITFDVSKRGGLRDPMTDARANLGFFFLEHREIVPNLRWITYSDGMDVKRTAFRWAVCPPTPGASVKT
;
A
#
# COMPACT_ATOMS: atom_id res chain seq x y z
N MET A 1 -0.40 -17.51 34.59
CA MET A 1 -0.65 -16.64 33.43
C MET A 1 0.45 -15.60 33.37
N SER A 2 1.42 -15.75 32.48
CA SER A 2 2.49 -14.75 32.31
C SER A 2 1.87 -13.46 31.76
N PRO A 3 2.13 -12.29 32.36
CA PRO A 3 1.60 -11.04 31.84
C PRO A 3 2.16 -10.80 30.44
N ASN A 4 1.28 -10.58 29.48
CA ASN A 4 1.60 -10.38 28.07
C ASN A 4 2.45 -9.09 27.94
N ILE A 5 3.78 -9.20 27.88
CA ILE A 5 4.72 -8.07 27.92
C ILE A 5 4.45 -7.06 26.79
N VAL A 6 3.89 -7.51 25.66
CA VAL A 6 3.52 -6.67 24.53
C VAL A 6 2.49 -5.60 24.91
N THR A 7 1.63 -5.84 25.93
CA THR A 7 0.67 -4.82 26.39
C THR A 7 1.29 -3.74 27.26
N LYS A 8 2.58 -3.85 27.61
CA LYS A 8 3.32 -2.89 28.45
C LYS A 8 4.33 -2.05 27.69
N LEU A 9 4.58 -2.35 26.41
CA LEU A 9 5.47 -1.54 25.60
C LEU A 9 4.80 -0.22 25.23
N PRO A 10 5.51 0.92 25.28
CA PRO A 10 5.00 2.17 24.73
C PRO A 10 4.66 1.99 23.24
N PRO A 11 3.54 2.56 22.75
CA PRO A 11 3.11 2.41 21.37
C PRO A 11 4.16 2.90 20.36
N GLU A 12 5.01 3.86 20.73
CA GLU A 12 6.10 4.37 19.91
C GLU A 12 7.17 3.29 19.65
N ILE A 13 7.44 2.44 20.64
CA ILE A 13 8.39 1.32 20.51
C ILE A 13 7.82 0.25 19.60
N ILE A 14 6.52 -0.04 19.73
CA ILE A 14 5.81 -0.99 18.85
C ILE A 14 5.81 -0.47 17.41
N GLU A 15 5.47 0.80 17.20
CA GLU A 15 5.48 1.43 15.88
C GLU A 15 6.88 1.38 15.24
N GLN A 16 7.94 1.68 16.01
CA GLN A 16 9.31 1.62 15.52
C GLN A 16 9.73 0.19 15.14
N ALA A 17 9.34 -0.82 15.93
CA ALA A 17 9.60 -2.22 15.63
C ALA A 17 8.88 -2.66 14.34
N ILE A 18 7.60 -2.31 14.21
CA ILE A 18 6.78 -2.56 13.02
C ILE A 18 7.40 -1.88 11.79
N PHE A 19 7.77 -0.61 11.91
CA PHE A 19 8.41 0.14 10.83
C PHE A 19 9.71 -0.50 10.37
N SER A 20 10.53 -0.96 11.33
CA SER A 20 11.79 -1.64 11.04
C SER A 20 11.55 -2.94 10.30
N LEU A 21 10.61 -3.78 10.76
CA LEU A 21 10.22 -5.02 10.09
C LEU A 21 9.64 -4.78 8.69
N TRP A 22 8.78 -3.77 8.55
CA TRP A 22 8.15 -3.43 7.28
C TRP A 22 9.17 -2.94 6.24
N SER A 23 10.22 -2.25 6.68
CA SER A 23 11.26 -1.70 5.81
C SER A 23 12.27 -2.75 5.33
N LEU A 24 12.27 -3.96 5.89
CA LEU A 24 13.14 -5.05 5.43
C LEU A 24 12.82 -5.45 3.99
N LYS A 25 13.85 -5.83 3.24
CA LYS A 25 13.70 -6.52 1.96
C LYS A 25 13.31 -7.97 2.23
N LEU A 26 12.01 -8.23 2.22
CA LEU A 26 11.44 -9.55 2.41
C LEU A 26 11.08 -10.17 1.07
N THR A 27 11.17 -11.50 0.98
CA THR A 27 10.55 -12.26 -0.11
C THR A 27 9.03 -12.08 -0.07
N THR A 28 8.36 -12.36 -1.19
CA THR A 28 6.89 -12.32 -1.26
C THR A 28 6.23 -13.16 -0.16
N ALA A 29 6.76 -14.35 0.12
CA ALA A 29 6.26 -15.26 1.14
C ALA A 29 6.42 -14.69 2.56
N GLU A 30 7.59 -14.15 2.88
CA GLU A 30 7.84 -13.48 4.16
C GLU A 30 6.99 -12.22 4.32
N ARG A 31 6.78 -11.45 3.24
CA ARG A 31 5.90 -10.28 3.24
C ARG A 31 4.46 -10.67 3.55
N VAL A 32 3.94 -11.72 2.90
CA VAL A 32 2.60 -12.25 3.19
C VAL A 32 2.52 -12.71 4.64
N HIS A 33 3.52 -13.45 5.13
CA HIS A 33 3.56 -13.92 6.51
C HIS A 33 3.56 -12.76 7.51
N LEU A 34 4.36 -11.71 7.27
CA LEU A 34 4.39 -10.53 8.12
C LEU A 34 3.03 -9.83 8.18
N ILE A 35 2.36 -9.67 7.02
CA ILE A 35 1.02 -9.05 6.95
C ILE A 35 0.00 -9.87 7.73
N THR A 36 -0.07 -11.18 7.48
CA THR A 36 -1.10 -12.04 8.08
C THR A 36 -0.87 -12.29 9.56
N SER A 37 0.38 -12.43 10.01
CA SER A 37 0.70 -12.63 11.43
C SER A 37 0.55 -11.35 12.25
N SER A 38 0.95 -10.19 11.72
CA SER A 38 0.93 -8.93 12.49
C SER A 38 -0.47 -8.52 12.92
N VAL A 39 -1.49 -8.74 12.08
CA VAL A 39 -2.88 -8.40 12.43
C VAL A 39 -3.50 -9.33 13.48
N LEU A 40 -2.81 -10.42 13.85
CA LEU A 40 -3.29 -11.43 14.80
C LEU A 40 -2.63 -11.34 16.19
N VAL A 41 -1.61 -10.46 16.38
CA VAL A 41 -0.87 -10.37 17.65
C VAL A 41 -1.77 -9.85 18.79
N ASN A 42 -2.30 -8.65 18.62
CA ASN A 42 -3.34 -8.05 19.45
C ASN A 42 -3.89 -6.81 18.71
N ARG A 43 -4.95 -6.19 19.26
CA ARG A 43 -5.60 -5.03 18.65
C ARG A 43 -4.64 -3.85 18.43
N ALA A 44 -3.86 -3.46 19.44
CA ALA A 44 -2.96 -2.30 19.35
C ALA A 44 -1.86 -2.52 18.30
N TRP A 45 -1.29 -3.72 18.25
CA TRP A 45 -0.30 -4.10 17.24
C TRP A 45 -0.90 -4.07 15.84
N ALA A 46 -2.11 -4.61 15.67
CA ALA A 46 -2.80 -4.61 14.38
C ALA A 46 -3.08 -3.18 13.89
N GLU A 47 -3.57 -2.29 14.75
CA GLU A 47 -3.83 -0.89 14.40
C GLU A 47 -2.55 -0.15 13.97
N LEU A 48 -1.46 -0.30 14.74
CA LEU A 48 -0.17 0.30 14.40
C LEU A 48 0.42 -0.31 13.11
N PHE A 49 0.32 -1.62 12.95
CA PHE A 49 0.78 -2.33 11.76
C PHE A 49 0.08 -1.83 10.50
N LEU A 50 -1.24 -1.65 10.55
CA LEU A 50 -2.00 -1.13 9.43
C LEU A 50 -1.62 0.32 9.11
N ARG A 51 -1.43 1.17 10.13
CA ARG A 51 -0.97 2.56 9.91
C ARG A 51 0.38 2.63 9.20
N VAL A 52 1.32 1.75 9.57
CA VAL A 52 2.64 1.68 8.92
C VAL A 52 2.52 1.09 7.51
N SER A 53 1.88 -0.06 7.37
CA SER A 53 1.80 -0.78 6.09
C SER A 53 0.93 -0.09 5.05
N TRP A 54 -0.06 0.73 5.45
CA TRP A 54 -0.84 1.55 4.53
C TRP A 54 -0.11 2.80 4.05
N ARG A 55 0.97 3.21 4.72
CA ARG A 55 1.78 4.34 4.25
C ARG A 55 2.59 3.97 3.02
N ASP A 56 3.24 2.81 3.06
CA ASP A 56 4.06 2.28 1.98
C ASP A 56 3.59 0.86 1.66
N VAL A 57 2.58 0.78 0.80
CA VAL A 57 1.83 -0.46 0.54
C VAL A 57 2.68 -1.42 -0.28
N SER A 58 2.78 -2.66 0.19
CA SER A 58 3.35 -3.77 -0.58
C SER A 58 2.21 -4.64 -1.10
N VAL A 59 2.22 -4.92 -2.39
CA VAL A 59 1.25 -5.75 -3.10
C VAL A 59 1.94 -7.06 -3.52
N PRO A 60 1.86 -8.12 -2.69
CA PRO A 60 2.54 -9.39 -2.94
C PRO A 60 1.76 -10.35 -3.84
N SER A 61 0.46 -10.09 -4.08
CA SER A 61 -0.40 -11.01 -4.85
C SER A 61 -1.60 -10.31 -5.48
N LEU A 62 -2.21 -10.98 -6.45
CA LEU A 62 -3.45 -10.54 -7.09
C LEU A 62 -4.61 -10.42 -6.12
N SER A 63 -4.76 -11.41 -5.23
CA SER A 63 -5.79 -11.37 -4.19
C SER A 63 -5.60 -10.15 -3.28
N PHE A 64 -4.36 -9.73 -3.05
CA PHE A 64 -4.06 -8.53 -2.29
C PHE A 64 -4.48 -7.25 -3.03
N ILE A 65 -4.36 -7.19 -4.36
CA ILE A 65 -4.87 -6.07 -5.17
C ILE A 65 -6.37 -5.88 -4.96
N VAL A 66 -7.14 -6.96 -5.07
CA VAL A 66 -8.60 -6.93 -4.88
C VAL A 66 -8.94 -6.50 -3.46
N HIS A 67 -8.22 -7.04 -2.47
CA HIS A 67 -8.38 -6.65 -1.07
C HIS A 67 -8.07 -5.17 -0.85
N PHE A 68 -6.97 -4.68 -1.41
CA PHE A 68 -6.53 -3.29 -1.28
C PHE A 68 -7.50 -2.32 -1.95
N ARG A 69 -8.07 -2.66 -3.11
CA ARG A 69 -9.14 -1.87 -3.74
C ARG A 69 -10.37 -1.76 -2.82
N ARG A 70 -10.84 -2.88 -2.26
CA ARG A 70 -11.95 -2.87 -1.28
C ARG A 70 -11.63 -2.02 -0.06
N LEU A 71 -10.38 -2.08 0.41
CA LEU A 71 -9.91 -1.26 1.51
C LEU A 71 -10.01 0.24 1.18
N LEU A 72 -9.57 0.66 0.00
CA LEU A 72 -9.64 2.05 -0.45
C LEU A 72 -11.08 2.55 -0.66
N CYS A 73 -11.98 1.66 -1.05
CA CYS A 73 -13.42 1.94 -1.19
C CYS A 73 -14.18 1.90 0.16
N GLY A 74 -13.51 1.64 1.28
CA GLY A 74 -14.15 1.54 2.60
C GLY A 74 -14.96 0.25 2.82
N GLU A 75 -14.81 -0.74 1.95
CA GLU A 75 -15.54 -2.02 1.98
C GLU A 75 -14.82 -3.11 2.80
N ALA A 76 -13.58 -2.88 3.23
CA ALA A 76 -12.82 -3.88 3.97
C ALA A 76 -13.32 -4.03 5.41
N ALA A 77 -13.57 -5.28 5.83
CA ALA A 77 -14.03 -5.57 7.18
C ALA A 77 -13.02 -5.17 8.28
N ILE A 78 -11.72 -5.17 7.96
CA ILE A 78 -10.65 -4.91 8.94
C ILE A 78 -10.72 -3.50 9.54
N THR A 79 -11.08 -2.48 8.75
CA THR A 79 -11.25 -1.11 9.27
C THR A 79 -12.43 -1.03 10.23
N ARG A 80 -13.52 -1.75 9.94
CA ARG A 80 -14.70 -1.83 10.81
C ARG A 80 -14.41 -2.59 12.10
N ILE A 81 -13.74 -3.74 12.01
CA ILE A 81 -13.38 -4.57 13.18
C ILE A 81 -12.47 -3.80 14.15
N LEU A 82 -11.53 -3.04 13.60
CA LEU A 82 -10.57 -2.25 14.39
C LEU A 82 -11.06 -0.82 14.67
N ASN A 83 -12.32 -0.47 14.38
CA ASN A 83 -12.87 0.88 14.52
C ASN A 83 -11.92 1.99 13.99
N LEU A 84 -11.27 1.74 12.87
CA LEU A 84 -10.38 2.69 12.22
C LEU A 84 -11.20 3.69 11.40
N GLU A 85 -10.70 4.93 11.30
CA GLU A 85 -11.32 5.97 10.50
C GLU A 85 -11.52 5.51 9.04
N GLN A 86 -12.72 5.73 8.51
CA GLN A 86 -13.01 5.44 7.12
C GLN A 86 -12.14 6.33 6.21
N GLY A 87 -11.54 5.74 5.18
CA GLY A 87 -10.62 6.46 4.30
C GLY A 87 -9.23 6.71 4.92
N LEU A 88 -8.93 6.20 6.12
CA LEU A 88 -7.56 6.27 6.65
C LEU A 88 -6.51 5.64 5.69
N PRO A 89 -6.76 4.47 5.06
CA PRO A 89 -5.84 3.92 4.06
C PRO A 89 -5.57 4.90 2.89
N ASN A 90 -6.60 5.63 2.47
CA ASN A 90 -6.60 6.58 1.35
C ASN A 90 -5.62 7.73 1.64
N VAL A 91 -5.75 8.31 2.84
CA VAL A 91 -4.93 9.43 3.28
C VAL A 91 -3.50 8.99 3.61
N LEU A 92 -3.31 7.78 4.14
CA LEU A 92 -1.98 7.30 4.51
C LEU A 92 -1.14 6.87 3.30
N CYS A 93 -1.75 6.33 2.26
CA CYS A 93 -1.06 5.77 1.09
C CYS A 93 -0.16 6.80 0.40
N ARG A 94 1.15 6.59 0.46
CA ARG A 94 2.19 7.42 -0.17
C ARG A 94 2.96 6.68 -1.25
N SER A 95 3.10 5.38 -1.11
CA SER A 95 3.73 4.54 -2.12
C SER A 95 3.04 3.19 -2.24
N ILE A 96 3.09 2.62 -3.45
CA ILE A 96 2.60 1.27 -3.75
C ILE A 96 3.73 0.52 -4.43
N THR A 97 4.09 -0.65 -3.91
CA THR A 97 5.12 -1.51 -4.46
C THR A 97 4.50 -2.84 -4.88
N PHE A 98 4.58 -3.15 -6.16
CA PHE A 98 4.20 -4.46 -6.68
C PHE A 98 5.40 -5.38 -6.67
N ASP A 99 5.27 -6.49 -5.95
CA ASP A 99 6.27 -7.55 -5.94
C ASP A 99 5.88 -8.61 -6.97
N VAL A 100 6.47 -8.51 -8.15
CA VAL A 100 6.23 -9.39 -9.29
C VAL A 100 7.26 -10.51 -9.23
N SER A 101 6.99 -11.56 -8.45
CA SER A 101 7.83 -12.76 -8.54
C SER A 101 7.85 -13.23 -10.01
N LYS A 102 9.04 -13.54 -10.56
CA LYS A 102 9.37 -13.83 -11.98
C LYS A 102 8.50 -14.86 -12.75
N ARG A 103 7.39 -15.36 -12.20
CA ARG A 103 6.53 -16.37 -12.86
C ARG A 103 5.63 -15.81 -13.96
N GLY A 104 5.65 -14.50 -14.18
CA GLY A 104 4.75 -13.83 -15.12
C GLY A 104 5.40 -13.46 -16.45
N GLY A 105 5.13 -14.22 -17.51
CA GLY A 105 5.40 -13.77 -18.89
C GLY A 105 4.51 -12.59 -19.31
N LEU A 106 4.58 -12.15 -20.57
CA LEU A 106 3.82 -11.03 -21.14
C LEU A 106 2.27 -11.11 -20.97
N ARG A 107 1.74 -12.23 -20.47
CA ARG A 107 0.34 -12.47 -20.11
C ARG A 107 0.16 -12.80 -18.62
N ASP A 108 0.99 -12.24 -17.76
CA ASP A 108 0.84 -12.39 -16.31
C ASP A 108 -0.43 -11.66 -15.85
N PRO A 109 -1.38 -12.33 -15.18
CA PRO A 109 -2.52 -11.65 -14.60
C PRO A 109 -2.12 -10.53 -13.62
N MET A 110 -0.92 -10.56 -13.01
CA MET A 110 -0.39 -9.42 -12.23
C MET A 110 -0.11 -8.18 -13.09
N THR A 111 0.31 -8.36 -14.34
CA THR A 111 0.54 -7.26 -15.28
C THR A 111 -0.78 -6.58 -15.66
N ASP A 112 -1.84 -7.37 -15.88
CA ASP A 112 -3.18 -6.85 -16.17
C ASP A 112 -3.81 -6.19 -14.94
N ALA A 113 -3.73 -6.83 -13.77
CA ALA A 113 -4.22 -6.26 -12.52
C ALA A 113 -3.48 -4.96 -12.14
N ARG A 114 -2.19 -4.85 -12.47
CA ARG A 114 -1.42 -3.61 -12.38
C ARG A 114 -1.99 -2.52 -13.29
N ALA A 115 -2.27 -2.84 -14.54
CA ALA A 115 -2.86 -1.89 -15.48
C ALA A 115 -4.22 -1.41 -14.97
N ASN A 116 -5.08 -2.34 -14.51
CA ASN A 116 -6.39 -2.05 -13.94
C ASN A 116 -6.30 -1.20 -12.66
N LEU A 117 -5.35 -1.47 -11.76
CA LEU A 117 -5.14 -0.62 -10.58
C LEU A 117 -4.61 0.77 -10.97
N GLY A 118 -3.74 0.84 -11.99
CA GLY A 118 -3.29 2.10 -12.56
C GLY A 118 -4.44 2.93 -13.11
N PHE A 119 -5.33 2.33 -13.90
CA PHE A 119 -6.56 2.96 -14.39
C PHE A 119 -7.47 3.40 -13.25
N PHE A 120 -7.68 2.55 -12.24
CA PHE A 120 -8.45 2.90 -11.06
C PHE A 120 -7.95 4.19 -10.40
N PHE A 121 -6.64 4.36 -10.20
CA PHE A 121 -6.09 5.59 -9.63
C PHE A 121 -6.10 6.79 -10.57
N LEU A 122 -6.07 6.56 -11.89
CA LEU A 122 -6.19 7.64 -12.86
C LEU A 122 -7.61 8.23 -12.88
N GLU A 123 -8.63 7.38 -12.70
CA GLU A 123 -10.04 7.74 -12.65
C GLU A 123 -10.46 8.27 -11.28
N HIS A 124 -9.90 7.74 -10.19
CA HIS A 124 -10.28 8.05 -8.81
C HIS A 124 -9.14 8.70 -8.04
N ARG A 125 -8.68 9.84 -8.54
CA ARG A 125 -7.49 10.54 -8.03
C ARG A 125 -7.65 11.00 -6.59
N GLU A 126 -8.87 11.34 -6.22
CA GLU A 126 -9.30 11.74 -4.88
C GLU A 126 -9.20 10.62 -3.85
N ILE A 127 -9.13 9.35 -4.28
CA ILE A 127 -9.06 8.19 -3.38
C ILE A 127 -7.66 8.02 -2.77
N VAL A 128 -6.59 8.54 -3.37
CA VAL A 128 -5.23 8.43 -2.81
C VAL A 128 -4.46 9.75 -2.95
N PRO A 129 -4.90 10.82 -2.25
CA PRO A 129 -4.36 12.16 -2.46
C PRO A 129 -2.87 12.29 -2.14
N ASN A 130 -2.33 11.38 -1.34
CA ASN A 130 -0.94 11.38 -0.91
C ASN A 130 -0.04 10.41 -1.68
N LEU A 131 -0.57 9.67 -2.66
CA LEU A 131 0.21 8.72 -3.46
C LEU A 131 1.21 9.48 -4.33
N ARG A 132 2.50 9.15 -4.17
CA ARG A 132 3.62 9.81 -4.85
C ARG A 132 4.42 8.85 -5.73
N TRP A 133 4.41 7.56 -5.40
CA TRP A 133 5.30 6.59 -6.03
C TRP A 133 4.58 5.27 -6.29
N ILE A 134 4.78 4.75 -7.49
CA ILE A 134 4.48 3.35 -7.79
C ILE A 134 5.79 2.67 -8.16
N THR A 135 6.11 1.60 -7.44
CA THR A 135 7.32 0.82 -7.62
C THR A 135 6.97 -0.57 -8.12
N TYR A 136 7.75 -1.06 -9.07
CA TYR A 136 7.70 -2.42 -9.57
C TYR A 136 9.01 -3.09 -9.22
N SER A 137 8.93 -4.20 -8.51
CA SER A 137 10.07 -5.03 -8.14
C SER A 137 9.86 -6.42 -8.74
N ASP A 138 10.80 -6.92 -9.53
CA ASP A 138 10.78 -8.30 -10.04
C ASP A 138 11.83 -9.22 -9.36
N GLY A 139 12.39 -8.72 -8.26
CA GLY A 139 13.45 -9.38 -7.49
C GLY A 139 14.86 -9.15 -8.01
N MET A 140 15.04 -8.63 -9.24
CA MET A 140 16.35 -8.25 -9.79
C MET A 140 16.41 -6.75 -10.09
N ASP A 141 15.34 -6.22 -10.68
CA ASP A 141 15.21 -4.82 -11.07
C ASP A 141 14.08 -4.15 -10.30
N VAL A 142 14.35 -2.90 -9.89
CA VAL A 142 13.38 -2.04 -9.23
C VAL A 142 13.13 -0.85 -10.12
N LYS A 143 11.97 -0.83 -10.77
CA LYS A 143 11.50 0.33 -11.54
C LYS A 143 10.57 1.15 -10.68
N ARG A 144 11.02 2.34 -10.28
CA ARG A 144 10.21 3.31 -9.54
C ARG A 144 9.72 4.40 -10.47
N THR A 145 8.41 4.50 -10.62
CA THR A 145 7.76 5.54 -11.40
C THR A 145 7.19 6.57 -10.44
N ALA A 146 7.51 7.84 -10.68
CA ALA A 146 6.84 8.92 -9.97
C ALA A 146 5.35 8.90 -10.36
N PHE A 147 4.49 8.77 -9.37
CA PHE A 147 3.07 9.03 -9.52
C PHE A 147 2.91 10.55 -9.52
N ARG A 148 3.43 11.20 -10.57
CA ARG A 148 3.21 12.63 -10.77
C ARG A 148 1.81 12.76 -11.33
N TRP A 149 0.99 13.53 -10.63
CA TRP A 149 -0.08 14.29 -11.27
C TRP A 149 0.54 14.92 -12.51
N ALA A 150 0.10 14.54 -13.70
CA ALA A 150 0.33 15.38 -14.85
C ALA A 150 -0.38 16.70 -14.53
N VAL A 151 0.35 17.66 -13.96
CA VAL A 151 0.04 19.05 -14.19
C VAL A 151 0.11 19.15 -15.70
N CYS A 152 -1.04 19.30 -16.36
CA CYS A 152 -1.04 19.64 -17.78
C CYS A 152 -0.05 20.78 -17.94
N PRO A 153 1.01 20.66 -18.78
CA PRO A 153 1.75 21.85 -19.15
C PRO A 153 0.70 22.83 -19.73
N PRO A 154 0.72 24.11 -19.33
CA PRO A 154 -0.17 25.08 -19.96
C PRO A 154 0.08 25.01 -21.46
N THR A 155 -0.99 24.78 -22.22
CA THR A 155 -0.94 24.67 -23.67
C THR A 155 -0.21 25.90 -24.22
N PRO A 156 0.94 25.76 -24.90
CA PRO A 156 1.59 26.90 -25.52
C PRO A 156 0.78 27.23 -26.77
N GLY A 157 -0.17 28.15 -26.64
CA GLY A 157 -0.99 28.54 -27.79
C GLY A 157 -2.30 29.24 -27.46
N ALA A 158 -2.30 30.22 -26.55
CA ALA A 158 -3.30 31.29 -26.62
C ALA A 158 -2.59 32.54 -27.13
N SER A 159 -2.43 32.62 -28.45
CA SER A 159 -2.05 33.86 -29.12
C SER A 159 -3.21 34.83 -28.96
N VAL A 160 -3.07 35.77 -28.02
CA VAL A 160 -3.93 36.95 -27.94
C VAL A 160 -3.56 37.82 -29.14
N LYS A 161 -4.38 37.76 -30.18
CA LYS A 161 -4.37 38.78 -31.22
C LYS A 161 -4.94 40.05 -30.59
N THR A 162 -4.09 41.08 -30.58
CA THR A 162 -4.45 42.48 -30.37
C THR A 162 -5.21 43.03 -31.57
#